data_AF-A0A7K4BA49-F1
#
_entry.id   AF-A0A7K4BA49-F1
#
_cell.length_a   1.000
_cell.length_b   1.000
_cell.length_c   1.000
_cell.angle_alpha   90.00
_cell.angle_beta   90.00
_cell.angle_gamma   90.00
#
_symmetry.space_group_name_H-M   'P 1'
#
loop_
_entity.id
_entity.type
_entity.pdbx_description
1 polymer ?
#
loop_
_entity_poly.entity_id
_entity_poly.type
_entity_poly.pdbx_seq_one_letter_code
_entity_poly.pdbx_strand_id
1 'polypeptide(L)'
;MDEYIRRLRDGSLKLYALEKELPPKEAIVIRRSFIENETGVPLDRIGDCSISLDSVVKKNCENMIGTIQVPVGVAGPVIIHGEYAQGSFYLPLATTEGALIASVNRGCSLISSAGGSDVRVIKDGMTRAPVFAAENIIHAKSITDWILTHVGEIRAEAETTTRFGKLIHIEVTTAGTSVFVRLSFSTGDAMGMNMVTIASAKAAELISKETGARLIALSGNWCTDKKPAAVNVVAGRGKTVMAGIHLTENHIRQVLKTTASAMQEVNMRKNLVGSARAGSLGFNAHAANVVAAMFIACGQDPAHVVEGSLCITTVDPADDGVYVSVTLPALPVGTVGGGTGIETQAECLRMLGVLGSGDPPGSSAKKFAEIVATGVLAGELSLLGALAAQHLARAHSTLGR
;
A
#
# COMPACT_ATOMS: atom_id res chain seq x y z
N MET A 1 -14.16 8.86 37.46
CA MET A 1 -14.73 7.97 36.43
C MET A 1 -16.23 8.20 36.29
N ASP A 2 -17.03 7.98 37.34
CA ASP A 2 -18.50 8.10 37.30
C ASP A 2 -19.02 9.48 36.87
N GLU A 3 -18.35 10.56 37.27
CA GLU A 3 -18.69 11.92 36.84
C GLU A 3 -18.59 12.08 35.31
N TYR A 4 -17.48 11.63 34.71
CA TYR A 4 -17.29 11.69 33.27
C TYR A 4 -18.29 10.81 32.52
N ILE A 5 -18.60 9.62 33.04
CA ILE A 5 -19.64 8.75 32.46
C ILE A 5 -21.01 9.44 32.51
N ARG A 6 -21.35 10.12 33.61
CA ARG A 6 -22.59 10.89 33.72
C ARG A 6 -22.65 12.03 32.69
N ARG A 7 -21.56 12.81 32.58
CA ARG A 7 -21.45 13.92 31.62
C ARG A 7 -21.48 13.47 30.16
N LEU A 8 -21.00 12.25 29.88
CA LEU A 8 -21.14 11.63 28.56
C LEU A 8 -22.60 11.23 28.27
N ARG A 9 -23.31 10.66 29.27
CA ARG A 9 -24.73 10.27 29.15
C ARG A 9 -25.66 11.46 28.97
N ASP A 10 -25.47 12.53 29.74
CA ASP A 10 -26.28 13.76 29.63
C ASP A 10 -25.87 14.64 28.43
N GLY A 11 -24.76 14.30 27.76
CA GLY A 11 -24.28 14.94 26.55
C GLY A 11 -23.53 16.26 26.77
N SER A 12 -23.31 16.68 28.03
CA SER A 12 -22.50 17.85 28.40
C SER A 12 -21.02 17.69 28.09
N LEU A 13 -20.54 16.44 27.93
CA LEU A 13 -19.23 16.10 27.40
C LEU A 13 -19.38 15.17 26.18
N LYS A 14 -18.52 15.34 25.17
CA LYS A 14 -18.48 14.47 23.98
C LYS A 14 -17.28 13.52 24.05
N LEU A 15 -17.41 12.33 23.47
CA LEU A 15 -16.36 11.29 23.50
C LEU A 15 -15.00 11.80 22.98
N TYR A 16 -14.98 12.61 21.92
CA TYR A 16 -13.76 13.15 21.32
C TYR A 16 -13.09 14.24 22.15
N ALA A 17 -13.77 14.75 23.18
CA ALA A 17 -13.30 15.86 23.99
C ALA A 17 -12.64 15.39 25.30
N LEU A 18 -12.65 14.09 25.60
CA LEU A 18 -12.09 13.54 26.84
C LEU A 18 -10.60 13.89 27.00
N GLU A 19 -9.82 13.81 25.93
CA GLU A 19 -8.39 14.16 25.92
C GLU A 19 -8.11 15.65 26.17
N LYS A 20 -9.14 16.52 26.17
CA LYS A 20 -9.00 17.93 26.57
C LYS A 20 -9.00 18.11 28.08
N GLU A 21 -9.57 17.16 28.82
CA GLU A 21 -9.72 17.23 30.27
C GLU A 21 -8.89 16.16 31.00
N LEU A 22 -8.47 15.11 30.29
CA LEU A 22 -7.82 13.94 30.87
C LEU A 22 -6.58 13.50 30.09
N PRO A 23 -5.60 12.87 30.75
CA PRO A 23 -4.53 12.16 30.06
C PRO A 23 -5.08 11.07 29.12
N PRO A 24 -4.42 10.77 28.00
CA PRO A 24 -4.93 9.82 26.99
C PRO A 24 -5.32 8.46 27.56
N LYS A 25 -4.51 7.88 28.46
CA LYS A 25 -4.81 6.58 29.08
C LYS A 25 -6.13 6.60 29.86
N GLU A 26 -6.39 7.65 30.64
CA GLU A 26 -7.63 7.79 31.41
C GLU A 26 -8.83 8.06 30.51
N ALA A 27 -8.65 8.91 29.49
CA ALA A 27 -9.67 9.20 28.47
C ALA A 27 -10.13 7.92 27.76
N ILE A 28 -9.19 7.06 27.35
CA ILE A 28 -9.47 5.76 26.72
C ILE A 28 -10.26 4.84 27.65
N VAL A 29 -9.85 4.72 28.92
CA VAL A 29 -10.54 3.86 29.89
C VAL A 29 -11.96 4.34 30.14
N ILE A 30 -12.16 5.65 30.34
CA ILE A 30 -13.50 6.23 30.52
C ILE A 30 -14.36 6.05 29.28
N ARG A 31 -13.81 6.29 28.09
CA ARG A 31 -14.50 6.08 26.82
C ARG A 31 -14.94 4.63 26.66
N ARG A 32 -14.03 3.67 26.91
CA ARG A 32 -14.33 2.24 26.85
C ARG A 32 -15.41 1.86 27.87
N SER A 33 -15.27 2.30 29.12
CA SER A 33 -16.25 2.03 30.19
C SER A 33 -17.64 2.58 29.86
N PHE A 34 -17.70 3.76 29.23
CA PHE A 34 -18.95 4.32 28.73
C PHE A 34 -19.57 3.41 27.66
N ILE A 35 -18.80 2.97 26.66
CA ILE A 35 -19.31 2.06 25.62
C ILE A 35 -19.72 0.70 26.18
N GLU A 36 -18.97 0.13 27.13
CA GLU A 36 -19.33 -1.11 27.83
C GLU A 36 -20.69 -0.97 28.53
N ASN A 37 -20.94 0.17 29.19
CA ASN A 37 -22.21 0.45 29.84
C ASN A 37 -23.38 0.62 28.83
N GLU A 38 -23.16 1.30 27.72
CA GLU A 38 -24.20 1.52 26.70
C GLU A 38 -24.54 0.25 25.92
N THR A 39 -23.57 -0.66 25.77
CA THR A 39 -23.73 -1.90 24.98
C THR A 39 -23.99 -3.15 25.82
N GLY A 40 -23.68 -3.12 27.11
CA GLY A 40 -23.75 -4.28 28.01
C GLY A 40 -22.68 -5.35 27.74
N VAL A 41 -21.63 -5.02 26.98
CA VAL A 41 -20.58 -5.97 26.58
C VAL A 41 -19.23 -5.54 27.17
N PRO A 42 -18.52 -6.42 27.90
CA PRO A 42 -17.17 -6.13 28.39
C PRO A 42 -16.16 -6.13 27.23
N LEU A 43 -15.22 -5.18 27.24
CA LEU A 43 -14.23 -4.97 26.18
C LEU A 43 -12.79 -5.18 26.66
N ASP A 44 -12.60 -6.12 27.60
CA ASP A 44 -11.31 -6.40 28.26
C ASP A 44 -10.16 -6.65 27.27
N ARG A 45 -10.42 -7.42 26.21
CA ARG A 45 -9.40 -7.77 25.19
C ARG A 45 -9.03 -6.61 24.28
N ILE A 46 -9.99 -5.74 23.98
CA ILE A 46 -9.72 -4.50 23.24
C ILE A 46 -8.85 -3.60 24.11
N GLY A 47 -9.11 -3.58 25.42
CA GLY A 47 -8.38 -2.76 26.37
C GLY A 47 -6.98 -3.23 26.76
N ASP A 48 -6.62 -4.47 26.42
CA ASP A 48 -5.31 -5.05 26.67
C ASP A 48 -4.32 -4.65 25.57
N CYS A 49 -3.70 -3.48 25.75
CA CYS A 49 -2.82 -2.85 24.78
C CYS A 49 -1.34 -2.95 25.22
N SER A 50 -0.46 -3.44 24.33
CA SER A 50 1.00 -3.47 24.54
C SER A 50 1.74 -2.25 24.01
N ILE A 51 1.08 -1.42 23.20
CA ILE A 51 1.63 -0.23 22.54
C ILE A 51 1.44 1.04 23.37
N SER A 52 2.22 2.09 23.10
CA SER A 52 2.05 3.39 23.78
C SER A 52 0.80 4.12 23.29
N LEU A 53 -0.18 4.27 24.18
CA LEU A 53 -1.42 4.98 23.88
C LEU A 53 -1.22 6.49 23.67
N ASP A 54 -0.19 7.08 24.28
CA ASP A 54 0.06 8.53 24.21
C ASP A 54 0.52 8.98 22.82
N SER A 55 1.26 8.13 22.09
CA SER A 55 1.72 8.42 20.73
C SER A 55 0.59 8.21 19.71
N VAL A 56 -0.18 7.13 19.87
CA VAL A 56 -1.24 6.71 18.95
C VAL A 56 -2.40 7.69 18.94
N VAL A 57 -2.88 8.13 20.10
CA VAL A 57 -4.01 9.08 20.19
C VAL A 57 -3.72 10.43 19.53
N LYS A 58 -2.44 10.81 19.45
CA LYS A 58 -2.05 12.10 18.85
C LYS A 58 -1.89 12.06 17.34
N LYS A 59 -1.65 10.88 16.75
CA LYS A 59 -1.17 10.76 15.36
C LYS A 59 -1.90 9.74 14.51
N ASN A 60 -2.60 8.78 15.12
CA ASN A 60 -3.03 7.56 14.44
C ASN A 60 -4.51 7.20 14.66
N CYS A 61 -5.13 7.58 15.78
CA CYS A 61 -6.50 7.19 16.07
C CYS A 61 -7.21 8.19 17.00
N GLU A 62 -8.38 8.67 16.56
CA GLU A 62 -9.32 9.43 17.38
C GLU A 62 -10.32 8.51 18.09
N ASN A 63 -10.92 8.97 19.19
CA ASN A 63 -11.92 8.20 19.95
C ASN A 63 -11.46 6.78 20.36
N MET A 64 -10.16 6.61 20.63
CA MET A 64 -9.58 5.30 20.91
C MET A 64 -10.21 4.65 22.15
N ILE A 65 -10.57 3.37 22.05
CA ILE A 65 -11.06 2.52 23.17
C ILE A 65 -10.09 1.38 23.52
N GLY A 66 -9.06 1.19 22.70
CA GLY A 66 -8.05 0.15 22.82
C GLY A 66 -7.52 -0.27 21.45
N THR A 67 -7.13 -1.53 21.28
CA THR A 67 -6.48 -2.06 20.07
C THR A 67 -7.05 -3.39 19.63
N ILE A 68 -7.05 -3.66 18.32
CA ILE A 68 -7.24 -5.01 17.77
C ILE A 68 -5.90 -5.73 17.70
N GLN A 69 -5.88 -7.00 18.08
CA GLN A 69 -4.73 -7.88 17.97
C GLN A 69 -4.89 -8.75 16.72
N VAL A 70 -4.01 -8.58 15.73
CA VAL A 70 -3.99 -9.39 14.51
C VAL A 70 -2.82 -10.37 14.61
N PRO A 71 -3.01 -11.68 14.37
CA PRO A 71 -1.91 -12.64 14.40
C PRO A 71 -0.82 -12.25 13.40
N VAL A 72 0.43 -12.29 13.84
CA VAL A 72 1.61 -12.05 13.00
C VAL A 72 2.42 -13.33 12.92
N GLY A 73 2.68 -13.80 11.70
CA GLY A 73 3.63 -14.88 11.44
C GLY A 73 4.74 -14.43 10.49
N VAL A 74 5.62 -15.37 10.15
CA VAL A 74 6.80 -15.09 9.33
C VAL A 74 6.91 -16.08 8.17
N ALA A 75 7.31 -15.59 7.00
CA ALA A 75 7.64 -16.40 5.83
C ALA A 75 9.08 -16.14 5.40
N GLY A 76 9.88 -17.19 5.19
CA GLY A 76 11.28 -17.05 4.78
C GLY A 76 12.19 -18.16 5.31
N PRO A 77 13.51 -18.04 5.07
CA PRO A 77 14.15 -16.90 4.40
C PRO A 77 13.84 -16.85 2.90
N VAL A 78 13.76 -15.63 2.35
CA VAL A 78 13.72 -15.37 0.90
C VAL A 78 14.97 -14.61 0.48
N ILE A 79 15.64 -15.08 -0.58
CA ILE A 79 16.81 -14.41 -1.16
C ILE A 79 16.36 -13.41 -2.22
N ILE A 80 16.82 -12.15 -2.09
CA ILE A 80 16.46 -11.03 -2.97
C ILE A 80 17.73 -10.41 -3.57
N HIS A 81 17.70 -10.20 -4.88
CA HIS A 81 18.70 -9.49 -5.68
C HIS A 81 18.12 -8.19 -6.27
N GLY A 82 17.81 -7.24 -5.39
CA GLY A 82 17.24 -5.93 -5.73
C GLY A 82 18.27 -4.83 -5.94
N GLU A 83 17.85 -3.64 -6.36
CA GLU A 83 18.74 -2.47 -6.34
C GLU A 83 18.99 -1.96 -4.91
N TYR A 84 18.04 -2.21 -4.01
CA TYR A 84 18.05 -1.71 -2.62
C TYR A 84 17.97 -2.84 -1.59
N ALA A 85 17.26 -3.94 -1.90
CA ALA A 85 17.15 -5.14 -1.09
C ALA A 85 18.10 -6.22 -1.60
N GLN A 86 19.21 -6.44 -0.89
CA GLN A 86 20.20 -7.45 -1.22
C GLN A 86 20.39 -8.41 -0.05
N GLY A 87 20.20 -9.71 -0.29
CA GLY A 87 20.43 -10.78 0.69
C GLY A 87 19.16 -11.51 1.12
N SER A 88 19.19 -12.03 2.35
CA SER A 88 18.16 -12.92 2.91
C SER A 88 17.22 -12.17 3.85
N PHE A 89 15.91 -12.35 3.67
CA PHE A 89 14.87 -11.67 4.44
C PHE A 89 13.83 -12.64 5.00
N TYR A 90 13.29 -12.32 6.18
CA TYR A 90 12.12 -12.95 6.76
C TYR A 90 10.95 -11.96 6.68
N LEU A 91 9.88 -12.35 6.00
CA LEU A 91 8.73 -11.49 5.71
C LEU A 91 7.70 -11.56 6.85
N PRO A 92 7.43 -10.46 7.57
CA PRO A 92 6.34 -10.41 8.55
C PRO A 92 5.00 -10.32 7.82
N LEU A 93 4.03 -11.14 8.24
CA LEU A 93 2.70 -11.21 7.66
C LEU A 93 1.66 -11.18 8.79
N ALA A 94 0.86 -10.12 8.85
CA ALA A 94 -0.24 -9.99 9.81
C ALA A 94 -1.56 -10.38 9.14
N THR A 95 -2.15 -11.51 9.52
CA THR A 95 -3.36 -12.02 8.88
C THR A 95 -4.17 -12.92 9.80
N THR A 96 -5.47 -13.00 9.52
CA THR A 96 -6.38 -14.00 10.09
C THR A 96 -6.72 -15.11 9.09
N GLU A 97 -6.22 -15.04 7.85
CA GLU A 97 -6.45 -16.05 6.83
C GLU A 97 -5.52 -17.25 7.02
N GLY A 98 -6.12 -18.41 7.33
CA GLY A 98 -5.39 -19.67 7.41
C GLY A 98 -4.69 -20.02 6.09
N ALA A 99 -3.56 -20.73 6.19
CA ALA A 99 -2.71 -21.13 5.06
C ALA A 99 -1.98 -20.01 4.29
N LEU A 100 -2.32 -18.73 4.43
CA LEU A 100 -1.65 -17.64 3.68
C LEU A 100 -0.14 -17.63 3.95
N ILE A 101 0.26 -17.56 5.21
CA ILE A 101 1.68 -17.50 5.61
C ILE A 101 2.43 -18.74 5.15
N ALA A 102 1.83 -19.93 5.31
CA ALA A 102 2.42 -21.19 4.86
C ALA A 102 2.61 -21.23 3.33
N SER A 103 1.64 -20.70 2.57
CA SER A 103 1.72 -20.58 1.11
C SER A 103 2.84 -19.64 0.68
N VAL A 104 2.92 -18.43 1.27
CA VAL A 104 4.01 -17.48 0.98
C VAL A 104 5.35 -18.10 1.36
N ASN A 105 5.45 -18.78 2.50
CA ASN A 105 6.67 -19.45 2.95
C ASN A 105 7.15 -20.53 1.98
N ARG A 106 6.23 -21.32 1.40
CA ARG A 106 6.57 -22.29 0.34
C ARG A 106 7.13 -21.58 -0.90
N GLY A 107 6.55 -20.45 -1.28
CA GLY A 107 7.06 -19.60 -2.35
C GLY A 107 8.46 -19.03 -2.07
N CYS A 108 8.69 -18.55 -0.85
CA CYS A 108 10.01 -18.08 -0.40
C CYS A 108 11.05 -19.19 -0.49
N SER A 109 10.71 -20.41 -0.05
CA SER A 109 11.59 -21.58 -0.15
C SER A 109 11.95 -21.91 -1.60
N LEU A 110 10.97 -21.83 -2.53
CA LEU A 110 11.22 -22.03 -3.96
C LEU A 110 12.19 -20.98 -4.50
N ILE A 111 11.93 -19.71 -4.23
CA ILE A 111 12.77 -18.59 -4.67
C ILE A 111 14.20 -18.77 -4.18
N SER A 112 14.39 -19.02 -2.88
CA SER A 112 15.72 -19.20 -2.30
C SER A 112 16.44 -20.43 -2.85
N SER A 113 15.72 -21.55 -3.08
CA SER A 113 16.32 -22.75 -3.67
C SER A 113 16.75 -22.58 -5.13
N ALA A 114 16.10 -21.68 -5.86
CA ALA A 114 16.43 -21.33 -7.24
C ALA A 114 17.47 -20.19 -7.34
N GLY A 115 18.05 -19.77 -6.21
CA GLY A 115 19.14 -18.78 -6.16
C GLY A 115 18.70 -17.36 -5.85
N GLY A 116 17.40 -17.09 -5.65
CA GLY A 116 16.87 -15.77 -5.33
C GLY A 116 16.10 -15.10 -6.49
N SER A 117 15.33 -14.07 -6.17
CA SER A 117 14.56 -13.29 -7.15
C SER A 117 15.26 -11.98 -7.51
N ASP A 118 15.24 -11.60 -8.78
CA ASP A 118 15.63 -10.26 -9.24
C ASP A 118 14.48 -9.28 -9.06
N VAL A 119 14.78 -8.07 -8.58
CA VAL A 119 13.74 -7.05 -8.32
C VAL A 119 14.22 -5.66 -8.72
N ARG A 120 13.38 -4.84 -9.36
CA ARG A 120 13.75 -3.47 -9.78
C ARG A 120 12.62 -2.49 -9.51
N VAL A 121 12.97 -1.28 -9.08
CA VAL A 121 12.03 -0.15 -8.94
C VAL A 121 12.09 0.69 -10.22
N ILE A 122 11.01 0.69 -10.99
CA ILE A 122 10.94 1.36 -12.30
C ILE A 122 10.50 2.82 -12.19
N LYS A 123 9.57 3.12 -11.27
CA LYS A 123 9.09 4.48 -11.02
C LYS A 123 8.89 4.72 -9.53
N ASP A 124 9.05 5.97 -9.12
CA ASP A 124 8.80 6.43 -7.75
C ASP A 124 8.18 7.83 -7.78
N GLY A 125 6.87 7.90 -7.54
CA GLY A 125 6.12 9.16 -7.55
C GLY A 125 4.75 9.03 -6.90
N MET A 126 4.55 9.69 -5.76
CA MET A 126 3.22 9.80 -5.15
C MET A 126 2.43 10.94 -5.80
N THR A 127 1.13 10.73 -6.01
CA THR A 127 0.32 11.66 -6.79
C THR A 127 -0.81 12.30 -5.98
N ARG A 128 -1.11 13.55 -6.34
CA ARG A 128 -2.34 14.27 -5.97
C ARG A 128 -2.86 14.98 -7.22
N ALA A 129 -4.18 14.99 -7.39
CA ALA A 129 -4.79 15.54 -8.60
C ALA A 129 -5.92 16.51 -8.28
N PRO A 130 -5.63 17.82 -8.16
CA PRO A 130 -6.68 18.83 -8.05
C PRO A 130 -7.57 18.88 -9.30
N VAL A 131 -8.81 19.30 -9.11
CA VAL A 131 -9.76 19.58 -10.18
C VAL A 131 -10.22 21.03 -10.10
N PHE A 132 -10.17 21.70 -11.25
CA PHE A 132 -10.56 23.10 -11.42
C PHE A 132 -11.77 23.19 -12.34
N ALA A 133 -12.62 24.18 -12.10
CA ALA A 133 -13.69 24.56 -13.01
C ALA A 133 -13.28 25.78 -13.84
N ALA A 134 -13.32 25.61 -15.15
CA ALA A 134 -13.22 26.67 -16.14
C ALA A 134 -14.61 27.28 -16.43
N GLU A 135 -14.62 28.47 -17.03
CA GLU A 135 -15.86 29.14 -17.44
C GLU A 135 -16.50 28.49 -18.67
N ASN A 136 -15.67 28.01 -19.59
CA ASN A 136 -16.05 27.36 -20.83
C ASN A 136 -14.85 26.54 -21.36
N ILE A 137 -15.04 25.86 -22.49
CA ILE A 137 -14.00 25.00 -23.07
C ILE A 137 -12.77 25.75 -23.57
N ILE A 138 -12.91 27.04 -23.94
CA ILE A 138 -11.78 27.89 -24.36
C ILE A 138 -10.90 28.20 -23.15
N HIS A 139 -11.52 28.56 -22.02
CA HIS A 139 -10.82 28.76 -20.76
C HIS A 139 -10.18 27.45 -20.25
N ALA A 140 -10.87 26.29 -20.37
CA ALA A 140 -10.27 25.01 -19.99
C ALA A 140 -8.98 24.69 -20.79
N LYS A 141 -8.98 25.02 -22.10
CA LYS A 141 -7.79 24.89 -22.95
C LYS A 141 -6.70 25.88 -22.53
N SER A 142 -7.03 27.14 -22.26
CA SER A 142 -6.02 28.13 -21.85
C SER A 142 -5.38 27.78 -20.50
N ILE A 143 -6.15 27.24 -19.53
CA ILE A 143 -5.60 26.72 -18.26
C ILE A 143 -4.60 25.60 -18.55
N THR A 144 -4.99 24.64 -19.40
CA THR A 144 -4.13 23.50 -19.76
C THR A 144 -2.82 23.97 -20.40
N ASP A 145 -2.89 24.88 -21.37
CA ASP A 145 -1.72 25.43 -22.06
C ASP A 145 -0.82 26.23 -21.13
N TRP A 146 -1.42 26.99 -20.21
CA TRP A 146 -0.68 27.74 -19.21
C TRP A 146 0.09 26.79 -18.30
N ILE A 147 -0.56 25.74 -17.76
CA ILE A 147 0.09 24.76 -16.89
C ILE A 147 1.29 24.09 -17.57
N LEU A 148 1.12 23.66 -18.82
CA LEU A 148 2.17 22.95 -19.57
C LEU A 148 3.34 23.87 -19.93
N THR A 149 3.11 25.18 -20.04
CA THR A 149 4.15 26.18 -20.32
C THR A 149 4.88 26.64 -19.05
N HIS A 150 4.20 26.63 -17.91
CA HIS A 150 4.69 27.18 -16.63
C HIS A 150 5.01 26.08 -15.60
N VAL A 151 5.33 24.86 -16.05
CA VAL A 151 5.69 23.72 -15.17
C VAL A 151 6.80 24.07 -14.19
N GLY A 152 7.78 24.88 -14.62
CA GLY A 152 8.90 25.32 -13.77
C GLY A 152 8.45 26.18 -12.59
N GLU A 153 7.51 27.10 -12.82
CA GLU A 153 6.95 27.98 -11.78
C GLU A 153 6.07 27.19 -10.82
N ILE A 154 5.21 26.31 -11.36
CA ILE A 154 4.38 25.42 -10.54
C ILE A 154 5.23 24.52 -9.66
N ARG A 155 6.34 23.99 -10.20
CA ARG A 155 7.32 23.21 -9.45
C ARG A 155 7.93 24.02 -8.30
N ALA A 156 8.46 25.21 -8.62
CA ALA A 156 9.10 26.06 -7.62
C ALA A 156 8.14 26.39 -6.46
N GLU A 157 6.89 26.74 -6.78
CA GLU A 157 5.88 27.06 -5.78
C GLU A 157 5.51 25.86 -4.91
N ALA A 158 5.27 24.69 -5.51
CA ALA A 158 4.92 23.47 -4.78
C ALA A 158 6.04 23.03 -3.83
N GLU A 159 7.30 23.11 -4.27
CA GLU A 159 8.47 22.66 -3.51
C GLU A 159 8.81 23.57 -2.33
N THR A 160 8.29 24.79 -2.25
CA THR A 160 8.46 25.67 -1.07
C THR A 160 7.90 25.06 0.23
N THR A 161 6.98 24.11 0.11
CA THR A 161 6.27 23.49 1.24
C THR A 161 7.01 22.30 1.86
N THR A 162 8.11 21.85 1.25
CA THR A 162 8.72 20.57 1.60
C THR A 162 10.23 20.58 1.39
N ARG A 163 10.96 19.90 2.28
CA ARG A 163 12.43 19.73 2.14
C ARG A 163 12.81 18.52 1.30
N PHE A 164 11.91 17.52 1.23
CA PHE A 164 12.19 16.23 0.59
C PHE A 164 11.40 16.01 -0.69
N GLY A 165 10.24 16.66 -0.80
CA GLY A 165 9.37 16.49 -1.95
C GLY A 165 9.89 17.24 -3.15
N LYS A 166 9.93 16.57 -4.31
CA LYS A 166 10.22 17.22 -5.59
C LYS A 166 9.12 16.91 -6.58
N LEU A 167 8.58 17.92 -7.27
CA LEU A 167 7.56 17.74 -8.30
C LEU A 167 8.24 17.19 -9.57
N ILE A 168 8.08 15.89 -9.79
CA ILE A 168 8.72 15.16 -10.89
C ILE A 168 7.96 15.32 -12.21
N HIS A 169 6.63 15.39 -12.15
CA HIS A 169 5.80 15.41 -13.36
C HIS A 169 4.44 16.05 -13.11
N ILE A 170 3.89 16.68 -14.14
CA ILE A 170 2.53 17.21 -14.20
C ILE A 170 1.84 16.60 -15.41
N GLU A 171 0.71 15.96 -15.19
CA GLU A 171 -0.20 15.49 -16.25
C GLU A 171 -1.50 16.30 -16.16
N VAL A 172 -2.08 16.68 -17.29
CA VAL A 172 -3.33 17.44 -17.33
C VAL A 172 -4.32 16.74 -18.24
N THR A 173 -5.57 16.61 -17.78
CA THR A 173 -6.68 16.12 -18.60
C THR A 173 -7.93 16.95 -18.36
N THR A 174 -8.89 16.88 -19.28
CA THR A 174 -10.12 17.69 -19.22
C THR A 174 -11.36 16.86 -19.47
N ALA A 175 -12.48 17.28 -18.87
CA ALA A 175 -13.81 16.77 -19.18
C ALA A 175 -14.83 17.92 -19.10
N GLY A 176 -15.28 18.40 -20.26
CA GLY A 176 -16.09 19.61 -20.35
C GLY A 176 -15.31 20.82 -19.81
N THR A 177 -15.85 21.49 -18.79
CA THR A 177 -15.19 22.61 -18.12
C THR A 177 -14.35 22.19 -16.90
N SER A 178 -14.20 20.89 -16.65
CA SER A 178 -13.32 20.40 -15.58
C SER A 178 -11.90 20.19 -16.10
N VAL A 179 -10.90 20.73 -15.41
CA VAL A 179 -9.48 20.52 -15.67
C VAL A 179 -8.87 19.76 -14.49
N PHE A 180 -8.34 18.57 -14.73
CA PHE A 180 -7.70 17.73 -13.73
C PHE A 180 -6.19 17.81 -13.90
N VAL A 181 -5.47 18.07 -12.81
CA VAL A 181 -4.02 18.32 -12.84
C VAL A 181 -3.34 17.33 -11.92
N ARG A 182 -2.78 16.23 -12.45
CA ARG A 182 -2.12 15.19 -11.65
C ARG A 182 -0.65 15.54 -11.47
N LEU A 183 -0.36 15.95 -10.25
CA LEU A 183 0.96 16.32 -9.78
C LEU A 183 1.61 15.08 -9.16
N SER A 184 2.77 14.68 -9.66
CA SER A 184 3.54 13.54 -9.16
C SER A 184 4.80 14.04 -8.47
N PHE A 185 5.07 13.52 -7.27
CA PHE A 185 6.18 13.95 -6.42
C PHE A 185 7.03 12.77 -5.95
N SER A 186 8.35 12.95 -5.92
CA SER A 186 9.19 12.12 -5.05
C SER A 186 8.93 12.47 -3.59
N THR A 187 9.03 11.51 -2.68
CA THR A 187 8.57 11.70 -1.28
C THR A 187 9.56 11.23 -0.22
N GLY A 188 10.79 10.90 -0.64
CA GLY A 188 11.76 10.25 0.23
C GLY A 188 11.21 8.91 0.73
N ASP A 189 11.35 8.66 2.02
CA ASP A 189 10.92 7.41 2.66
C ASP A 189 9.48 7.44 3.19
N ALA A 190 8.80 8.59 3.11
CA ALA A 190 7.38 8.66 3.44
C ALA A 190 6.55 8.12 2.29
N MET A 191 5.37 7.55 2.58
CA MET A 191 4.37 7.33 1.53
C MET A 191 3.95 8.67 0.89
N GLY A 192 3.91 9.73 1.72
CA GLY A 192 3.95 11.11 1.24
C GLY A 192 2.60 11.79 1.04
N MET A 193 1.46 11.14 1.34
CA MET A 193 0.13 11.71 1.05
C MET A 193 -0.11 13.11 1.64
N ASN A 194 0.27 13.35 2.89
CA ASN A 194 0.11 14.67 3.51
C ASN A 194 1.01 15.71 2.83
N MET A 195 2.26 15.35 2.56
CA MET A 195 3.23 16.25 1.93
C MET A 195 2.79 16.64 0.52
N VAL A 196 2.40 15.68 -0.33
CA VAL A 196 1.91 16.00 -1.68
C VAL A 196 0.59 16.77 -1.66
N THR A 197 -0.25 16.59 -0.63
CA THR A 197 -1.49 17.37 -0.52
C THR A 197 -1.22 18.84 -0.24
N ILE A 198 -0.29 19.15 0.66
CA ILE A 198 0.11 20.53 0.98
C ILE A 198 0.82 21.17 -0.22
N ALA A 199 1.75 20.45 -0.86
CA ALA A 199 2.46 20.93 -2.05
C ALA A 199 1.49 21.20 -3.22
N SER A 200 0.54 20.30 -3.46
CA SER A 200 -0.51 20.49 -4.47
C SER A 200 -1.46 21.63 -4.16
N ALA A 201 -1.71 21.95 -2.88
CA ALA A 201 -2.51 23.13 -2.52
C ALA A 201 -1.82 24.42 -2.96
N LYS A 202 -0.50 24.54 -2.74
CA LYS A 202 0.29 25.68 -3.21
C LYS A 202 0.36 25.78 -4.73
N ALA A 203 0.58 24.65 -5.42
CA ALA A 203 0.48 24.61 -6.88
C ALA A 203 -0.90 25.07 -7.37
N ALA A 204 -1.97 24.63 -6.70
CA ALA A 204 -3.33 24.98 -7.08
C ALA A 204 -3.68 26.45 -6.83
N GLU A 205 -3.18 27.05 -5.74
CA GLU A 205 -3.31 28.49 -5.47
C GLU A 205 -2.70 29.32 -6.61
N LEU A 206 -1.48 28.97 -7.06
CA LEU A 206 -0.83 29.64 -8.18
C LEU A 206 -1.62 29.48 -9.49
N ILE A 207 -2.02 28.25 -9.83
CA ILE A 207 -2.82 27.98 -11.04
C ILE A 207 -4.10 28.81 -11.01
N SER A 208 -4.83 28.81 -9.90
CA SER A 208 -6.07 29.60 -9.76
C SER A 208 -5.82 31.10 -9.92
N LYS A 209 -4.75 31.63 -9.33
CA LYS A 209 -4.39 33.05 -9.41
C LYS A 209 -4.07 33.48 -10.84
N GLU A 210 -3.22 32.73 -11.55
CA GLU A 210 -2.69 33.15 -12.86
C GLU A 210 -3.65 32.87 -14.01
N THR A 211 -4.56 31.89 -13.85
CA THR A 211 -5.48 31.50 -14.91
C THR A 211 -6.91 31.97 -14.69
N GLY A 212 -7.29 32.33 -13.47
CA GLY A 212 -8.68 32.58 -13.09
C GLY A 212 -9.51 31.30 -12.88
N ALA A 213 -8.90 30.12 -12.96
CA ALA A 213 -9.58 28.85 -12.72
C ALA A 213 -10.03 28.71 -11.26
N ARG A 214 -11.26 28.23 -11.04
CA ARG A 214 -11.76 27.98 -9.67
C ARG A 214 -11.41 26.58 -9.21
N LEU A 215 -10.57 26.44 -8.19
CA LEU A 215 -10.32 25.15 -7.56
C LEU A 215 -11.62 24.59 -6.96
N ILE A 216 -12.01 23.39 -7.38
CA ILE A 216 -13.19 22.69 -6.85
C ILE A 216 -12.79 21.77 -5.70
N ALA A 217 -11.72 21.00 -5.89
CA ALA A 217 -11.19 20.11 -4.87
C ALA A 217 -9.71 19.80 -5.13
N LEU A 218 -8.91 19.67 -4.06
CA LEU A 218 -7.52 19.21 -4.16
C LEU A 218 -7.41 17.75 -4.62
N SER A 219 -8.48 16.96 -4.46
CA SER A 219 -8.55 15.58 -4.92
C SER A 219 -9.77 15.36 -5.81
N GLY A 220 -9.60 15.56 -7.11
CA GLY A 220 -10.59 15.30 -8.15
C GLY A 220 -10.71 13.83 -8.57
N ASN A 221 -10.32 12.89 -7.69
CA ASN A 221 -10.30 11.44 -7.94
C ASN A 221 -9.43 10.94 -9.11
N TRP A 222 -8.66 11.81 -9.77
CA TRP A 222 -7.70 11.43 -10.82
C TRP A 222 -6.28 11.17 -10.31
N CYS A 223 -6.10 11.04 -8.98
CA CYS A 223 -4.81 10.71 -8.38
C CYS A 223 -4.32 9.29 -8.74
N THR A 224 -5.04 8.18 -8.52
CA THR A 224 -6.29 7.98 -7.76
C THR A 224 -5.99 7.29 -6.43
N ASP A 225 -6.40 7.88 -5.31
CA ASP A 225 -6.09 7.38 -3.97
C ASP A 225 -7.18 6.45 -3.43
N LYS A 226 -6.85 5.21 -3.06
CA LYS A 226 -7.74 4.21 -2.41
C LYS A 226 -8.97 3.79 -3.23
N LYS A 227 -8.92 3.94 -4.56
CA LYS A 227 -9.95 3.44 -5.48
C LYS A 227 -9.29 2.73 -6.66
N PRO A 228 -9.88 1.66 -7.20
CA PRO A 228 -9.34 0.99 -8.38
C PRO A 228 -9.44 1.95 -9.57
N ALA A 229 -8.32 2.19 -10.25
CA ALA A 229 -8.27 3.13 -11.37
C ALA A 229 -7.24 2.73 -12.42
N ALA A 230 -7.66 2.72 -13.69
CA ALA A 230 -6.79 2.40 -14.82
C ALA A 230 -5.59 3.37 -14.93
N VAL A 231 -5.75 4.63 -14.55
CA VAL A 231 -4.65 5.60 -14.55
C VAL A 231 -3.49 5.16 -13.63
N ASN A 232 -3.77 4.50 -12.51
CA ASN A 232 -2.73 3.96 -11.64
C ASN A 232 -2.04 2.74 -12.27
N VAL A 233 -2.77 1.93 -13.05
CA VAL A 233 -2.20 0.79 -13.79
C VAL A 233 -1.26 1.28 -14.90
N VAL A 234 -1.69 2.29 -15.66
CA VAL A 234 -0.97 2.77 -16.86
C VAL A 234 0.18 3.70 -16.51
N ALA A 235 -0.09 4.73 -15.70
CA ALA A 235 0.90 5.76 -15.41
C ALA A 235 1.73 5.47 -14.14
N GLY A 236 1.24 4.59 -13.26
CA GLY A 236 1.83 4.27 -11.97
C GLY A 236 1.38 5.24 -10.86
N ARG A 237 1.61 4.85 -9.60
CA ARG A 237 1.43 5.68 -8.39
C ARG A 237 2.21 5.10 -7.20
N GLY A 238 2.93 5.94 -6.46
CA GLY A 238 3.87 5.44 -5.45
C GLY A 238 5.04 4.76 -6.15
N LYS A 239 5.34 3.51 -5.79
CA LYS A 239 6.40 2.72 -6.43
C LYS A 239 5.82 1.85 -7.54
N THR A 240 6.45 1.84 -8.70
CA THR A 240 6.26 0.78 -9.71
C THR A 240 7.41 -0.20 -9.57
N VAL A 241 7.12 -1.46 -9.24
CA VAL A 241 8.13 -2.47 -8.93
C VAL A 241 7.86 -3.75 -9.72
N MET A 242 8.92 -4.38 -10.19
CA MET A 242 8.87 -5.69 -10.83
C MET A 242 9.76 -6.66 -10.06
N ALA A 243 9.27 -7.88 -9.83
CA ALA A 243 10.07 -8.98 -9.30
C ALA A 243 9.95 -10.17 -10.23
N GLY A 244 11.04 -10.87 -10.50
CA GLY A 244 11.07 -12.00 -11.41
C GLY A 244 12.04 -13.09 -10.99
N ILE A 245 11.79 -14.29 -11.47
CA ILE A 245 12.65 -15.45 -11.22
C ILE A 245 12.56 -16.46 -12.37
N HIS A 246 13.71 -17.03 -12.71
CA HIS A 246 13.79 -18.17 -13.60
C HIS A 246 13.67 -19.49 -12.80
N LEU A 247 12.78 -20.37 -13.23
CA LEU A 247 12.51 -21.65 -12.56
C LEU A 247 12.60 -22.80 -13.56
N THR A 248 13.58 -23.67 -13.33
CA THR A 248 13.70 -24.94 -14.07
C THR A 248 12.56 -25.90 -13.74
N GLU A 249 12.28 -26.84 -14.65
CA GLU A 249 11.29 -27.91 -14.46
C GLU A 249 11.52 -28.71 -13.16
N ASN A 250 12.79 -28.89 -12.76
CA ASN A 250 13.12 -29.59 -11.52
C ASN A 250 12.68 -28.81 -10.27
N HIS A 251 12.91 -27.50 -10.22
CA HIS A 251 12.45 -26.66 -9.10
C HIS A 251 10.92 -26.74 -8.95
N ILE A 252 10.21 -26.63 -10.07
CA ILE A 252 8.74 -26.65 -10.12
C ILE A 252 8.22 -28.02 -9.64
N ARG A 253 8.76 -29.11 -10.18
CA ARG A 253 8.34 -30.48 -9.80
C ARG A 253 8.61 -30.78 -8.34
N GLN A 254 9.77 -30.37 -7.81
CA GLN A 254 10.17 -30.70 -6.45
C GLN A 254 9.38 -29.92 -5.40
N VAL A 255 9.09 -28.63 -5.62
CA VAL A 255 8.44 -27.79 -4.60
C VAL A 255 6.95 -27.63 -4.85
N LEU A 256 6.55 -27.30 -6.08
CA LEU A 256 5.16 -27.01 -6.43
C LEU A 256 4.36 -28.26 -6.81
N LYS A 257 5.05 -29.38 -7.09
CA LYS A 257 4.45 -30.67 -7.49
C LYS A 257 3.58 -30.55 -8.76
N THR A 258 4.07 -29.76 -9.71
CA THR A 258 3.44 -29.53 -11.03
C THR A 258 4.50 -29.45 -12.13
N THR A 259 4.14 -29.00 -13.33
CA THR A 259 5.03 -28.77 -14.48
C THR A 259 5.02 -27.29 -14.90
N ALA A 260 6.07 -26.86 -15.62
CA ALA A 260 6.14 -25.53 -16.20
C ALA A 260 4.97 -25.22 -17.15
N SER A 261 4.60 -26.19 -17.99
CA SER A 261 3.49 -26.06 -18.95
C SER A 261 2.13 -25.87 -18.25
N ALA A 262 1.89 -26.57 -17.14
CA ALA A 262 0.67 -26.41 -16.37
C ALA A 262 0.60 -25.04 -15.68
N MET A 263 1.73 -24.52 -15.19
CA MET A 263 1.79 -23.16 -14.63
C MET A 263 1.48 -22.09 -15.69
N GLN A 264 2.06 -22.21 -16.89
CA GLN A 264 1.78 -21.31 -18.02
C GLN A 264 0.28 -21.33 -18.36
N GLU A 265 -0.30 -22.53 -18.48
CA GLU A 265 -1.71 -22.69 -18.85
C GLU A 265 -2.65 -22.09 -17.80
N VAL A 266 -2.38 -22.31 -16.51
CA VAL A 266 -3.15 -21.70 -15.42
C VAL A 266 -3.01 -20.18 -15.45
N ASN A 267 -1.80 -19.64 -15.61
CA ASN A 267 -1.61 -18.20 -15.66
C ASN A 267 -2.35 -17.57 -16.86
N MET A 268 -2.21 -18.16 -18.05
CA MET A 268 -2.87 -17.70 -19.26
C MET A 268 -4.39 -17.71 -19.11
N ARG A 269 -4.97 -18.84 -18.69
CA ARG A 269 -6.43 -18.96 -18.63
C ARG A 269 -7.05 -18.22 -17.43
N LYS A 270 -6.38 -18.23 -16.27
CA LYS A 270 -6.91 -17.63 -15.04
C LYS A 270 -6.55 -16.15 -14.92
N ASN A 271 -5.25 -15.86 -14.82
CA ASN A 271 -4.77 -14.51 -14.52
C ASN A 271 -4.94 -13.57 -15.71
N LEU A 272 -4.82 -14.06 -16.95
CA LEU A 272 -4.99 -13.24 -18.15
C LEU A 272 -6.41 -13.30 -18.72
N VAL A 273 -6.80 -14.41 -19.35
CA VAL A 273 -8.09 -14.54 -20.04
C VAL A 273 -9.27 -14.37 -19.07
N GLY A 274 -9.22 -14.99 -17.90
CA GLY A 274 -10.24 -14.86 -16.86
C GLY A 274 -10.41 -13.42 -16.38
N SER A 275 -9.31 -12.75 -16.02
CA SER A 275 -9.33 -11.35 -15.58
C SER A 275 -9.80 -10.40 -16.68
N ALA A 276 -9.35 -10.60 -17.93
CA ALA A 276 -9.80 -9.82 -19.09
C ALA A 276 -11.32 -9.98 -19.30
N ARG A 277 -11.82 -11.22 -19.21
CA ARG A 277 -13.27 -11.49 -19.32
C ARG A 277 -14.07 -10.83 -18.20
N ALA A 278 -13.49 -10.69 -17.01
CA ALA A 278 -14.12 -10.06 -15.86
C ALA A 278 -14.04 -8.51 -15.88
N GLY A 279 -13.31 -7.90 -16.83
CA GLY A 279 -13.02 -6.46 -16.79
C GLY A 279 -12.18 -6.05 -15.57
N SER A 280 -11.37 -6.98 -15.05
CA SER A 280 -10.52 -6.74 -13.88
C SER A 280 -9.33 -5.84 -14.23
N LEU A 281 -8.83 -5.10 -13.23
CA LEU A 281 -7.56 -4.38 -13.28
C LEU A 281 -6.41 -5.17 -12.63
N GLY A 282 -6.71 -6.26 -11.92
CA GLY A 282 -5.74 -7.19 -11.37
C GLY A 282 -5.64 -8.45 -12.22
N PHE A 283 -4.48 -8.69 -12.81
CA PHE A 283 -4.15 -9.86 -13.64
C PHE A 283 -3.20 -10.78 -12.86
N ASN A 284 -3.61 -11.15 -11.65
CA ASN A 284 -2.86 -11.94 -10.68
C ASN A 284 -3.78 -12.90 -9.92
N ALA A 285 -3.23 -13.74 -9.06
CA ALA A 285 -3.99 -14.70 -8.28
C ALA A 285 -4.43 -14.15 -6.91
N HIS A 286 -3.50 -13.63 -6.11
CA HIS A 286 -3.77 -13.16 -4.76
C HIS A 286 -2.77 -12.11 -4.25
N ALA A 287 -2.28 -11.21 -5.12
CA ALA A 287 -1.38 -10.13 -4.72
C ALA A 287 -1.92 -9.31 -3.53
N ALA A 288 -3.25 -9.09 -3.51
CA ALA A 288 -3.95 -8.41 -2.41
C ALA A 288 -3.70 -9.05 -1.03
N ASN A 289 -3.69 -10.39 -0.94
CA ASN A 289 -3.51 -11.10 0.33
C ASN A 289 -2.13 -10.80 0.93
N VAL A 290 -1.08 -10.89 0.10
CA VAL A 290 0.28 -10.64 0.55
C VAL A 290 0.50 -9.17 0.89
N VAL A 291 0.04 -8.26 0.02
CA VAL A 291 0.15 -6.82 0.23
C VAL A 291 -0.56 -6.41 1.52
N ALA A 292 -1.80 -6.86 1.74
CA ALA A 292 -2.54 -6.57 2.96
C ALA A 292 -1.83 -7.07 4.21
N ALA A 293 -1.35 -8.32 4.19
CA ALA A 293 -0.68 -8.91 5.34
C ALA A 293 0.62 -8.18 5.71
N MET A 294 1.42 -7.80 4.71
CA MET A 294 2.63 -7.01 4.93
C MET A 294 2.31 -5.57 5.33
N PHE A 295 1.25 -4.97 4.78
CA PHE A 295 0.86 -3.59 5.07
C PHE A 295 0.42 -3.44 6.52
N ILE A 296 -0.43 -4.35 7.02
CA ILE A 296 -0.86 -4.38 8.41
C ILE A 296 0.34 -4.61 9.34
N ALA A 297 1.20 -5.58 9.01
CA ALA A 297 2.38 -5.89 9.81
C ALA A 297 3.37 -4.71 9.88
N CYS A 298 3.55 -3.97 8.79
CA CYS A 298 4.56 -2.92 8.68
C CYS A 298 4.02 -1.49 8.83
N GLY A 299 2.78 -1.32 9.31
CA GLY A 299 2.21 0.00 9.61
C GLY A 299 1.98 0.88 8.40
N GLN A 300 1.73 0.27 7.25
CA GLN A 300 1.26 0.94 6.05
C GLN A 300 -0.23 1.25 6.18
N ASP A 301 -0.79 2.00 5.23
CA ASP A 301 -2.23 2.25 5.16
C ASP A 301 -2.94 1.05 4.49
N PRO A 302 -3.75 0.25 5.21
CA PRO A 302 -4.37 -0.93 4.61
C PRO A 302 -5.36 -0.62 3.49
N ALA A 303 -5.90 0.60 3.42
CA ALA A 303 -6.79 0.99 2.33
C ALA A 303 -6.04 1.12 0.99
N HIS A 304 -4.71 1.26 1.02
CA HIS A 304 -3.87 1.22 -0.19
C HIS A 304 -3.68 -0.17 -0.76
N VAL A 305 -4.21 -1.23 -0.13
CA VAL A 305 -4.32 -2.55 -0.77
C VAL A 305 -5.08 -2.46 -2.09
N VAL A 306 -6.07 -1.56 -2.21
CA VAL A 306 -6.82 -1.34 -3.46
C VAL A 306 -5.89 -1.02 -4.65
N GLU A 307 -4.79 -0.32 -4.40
CA GLU A 307 -3.80 0.03 -5.41
C GLU A 307 -2.66 -0.97 -5.44
N GLY A 308 -2.12 -1.32 -4.26
CA GLY A 308 -1.03 -2.27 -4.12
C GLY A 308 -1.35 -3.68 -4.63
N SER A 309 -2.64 -4.03 -4.75
CA SER A 309 -3.08 -5.30 -5.36
C SER A 309 -3.21 -5.25 -6.88
N LEU A 310 -3.10 -4.06 -7.50
CA LEU A 310 -2.96 -3.95 -8.95
C LEU A 310 -1.63 -4.62 -9.30
N CYS A 311 -1.72 -5.79 -9.92
CA CYS A 311 -0.57 -6.60 -10.25
C CYS A 311 -0.85 -7.40 -11.51
N ILE A 312 0.15 -7.51 -12.38
CA ILE A 312 0.16 -8.41 -13.53
C ILE A 312 1.19 -9.50 -13.27
N THR A 313 0.78 -10.76 -13.36
CA THR A 313 1.68 -11.92 -13.26
C THR A 313 1.88 -12.54 -14.63
N THR A 314 3.14 -12.68 -15.06
CA THR A 314 3.51 -13.38 -16.29
C THR A 314 4.23 -14.69 -15.98
N VAL A 315 4.04 -15.67 -16.86
CA VAL A 315 4.74 -16.95 -16.83
C VAL A 315 5.15 -17.22 -18.27
N ASP A 316 6.39 -16.85 -18.58
CA ASP A 316 6.95 -16.90 -19.92
C ASP A 316 7.75 -18.20 -20.10
N PRO A 317 7.67 -18.90 -21.24
CA PRO A 317 8.45 -20.10 -21.48
C PRO A 317 9.95 -19.80 -21.51
N ALA A 318 10.75 -20.71 -20.97
CA ALA A 318 12.21 -20.72 -21.04
C ALA A 318 12.70 -22.12 -21.45
N ASP A 319 13.96 -22.23 -21.88
CA ASP A 319 14.50 -23.47 -22.49
C ASP A 319 14.38 -24.70 -21.57
N ASP A 320 14.57 -24.54 -20.25
CA ASP A 320 14.51 -25.61 -19.26
C ASP A 320 13.42 -25.40 -18.19
N GLY A 321 12.46 -24.49 -18.43
CA GLY A 321 11.40 -24.18 -17.49
C GLY A 321 10.58 -22.94 -17.85
N VAL A 322 10.42 -22.03 -16.90
CA VAL A 322 9.68 -20.75 -17.07
C VAL A 322 10.39 -19.59 -16.40
N TYR A 323 10.17 -18.39 -16.93
CA TYR A 323 10.41 -17.14 -16.23
C TYR A 323 9.09 -16.62 -15.67
N VAL A 324 9.00 -16.46 -14.35
CA VAL A 324 7.80 -15.94 -13.68
C VAL A 324 8.09 -14.54 -13.18
N SER A 325 7.18 -13.60 -13.46
CA SER A 325 7.32 -12.23 -12.98
C SER A 325 6.01 -11.67 -12.43
N VAL A 326 6.13 -10.72 -11.51
CA VAL A 326 5.04 -9.88 -11.03
C VAL A 326 5.41 -8.42 -11.25
N THR A 327 4.46 -7.64 -11.76
CA THR A 327 4.59 -6.19 -11.92
C THR A 327 3.51 -5.49 -11.12
N LEU A 328 3.91 -4.67 -10.15
CA LEU A 328 3.04 -3.85 -9.33
C LEU A 328 3.17 -2.39 -9.79
N PRO A 329 2.26 -1.86 -10.65
CA PRO A 329 2.36 -0.50 -11.16
C PRO A 329 2.14 0.58 -10.10
N ALA A 330 1.38 0.26 -9.04
CA ALA A 330 1.01 1.23 -8.03
C ALA A 330 1.14 0.67 -6.61
N LEU A 331 2.31 0.84 -6.00
CA LEU A 331 2.59 0.39 -4.63
C LEU A 331 2.89 1.59 -3.71
N PRO A 332 1.86 2.19 -3.05
CA PRO A 332 2.05 3.22 -2.05
C PRO A 332 2.62 2.64 -0.76
N VAL A 333 3.91 2.84 -0.50
CA VAL A 333 4.59 2.39 0.71
C VAL A 333 5.49 3.48 1.29
N GLY A 334 5.72 3.42 2.60
CA GLY A 334 6.66 4.27 3.31
C GLY A 334 7.22 3.61 4.56
N THR A 335 8.38 4.05 5.00
CA THR A 335 9.07 3.56 6.20
C THR A 335 9.22 4.62 7.29
N VAL A 336 8.65 5.80 7.05
CA VAL A 336 8.43 6.88 8.03
C VAL A 336 7.00 7.42 7.95
N GLY A 337 6.48 7.89 9.08
CA GLY A 337 5.15 8.49 9.18
C GLY A 337 4.01 7.47 9.22
N GLY A 338 2.78 7.95 9.41
CA GLY A 338 1.60 7.08 9.52
C GLY A 338 1.74 6.06 10.66
N GLY A 339 1.43 4.79 10.38
CA GLY A 339 1.49 3.69 11.34
C GLY A 339 2.89 3.09 11.55
N THR A 340 3.90 3.50 10.76
CA THR A 340 5.25 2.89 10.78
C THR A 340 5.98 3.02 12.11
N GLY A 341 5.62 4.02 12.91
CA GLY A 341 6.21 4.28 14.23
C GLY A 341 5.48 3.62 15.40
N ILE A 342 4.35 2.94 15.16
CA ILE A 342 3.68 2.15 16.21
C ILE A 342 4.56 0.94 16.52
N GLU A 343 4.74 0.62 17.80
CA GLU A 343 5.84 -0.23 18.29
C GLU A 343 5.89 -1.60 17.60
N THR A 344 4.76 -2.29 17.49
CA THR A 344 4.66 -3.61 16.84
C THR A 344 4.97 -3.56 15.34
N GLN A 345 4.59 -2.48 14.66
CA GLN A 345 4.86 -2.25 13.25
C GLN A 345 6.32 -1.86 13.01
N ALA A 346 6.87 -1.06 13.92
CA ALA A 346 8.28 -0.66 13.91
C ALA A 346 9.21 -1.87 14.12
N GLU A 347 8.81 -2.86 14.92
CA GLU A 347 9.51 -4.16 15.03
C GLU A 347 9.55 -4.90 13.69
N CYS A 348 8.42 -5.00 12.98
CA CYS A 348 8.35 -5.63 11.67
C CYS A 348 9.25 -4.93 10.63
N LEU A 349 9.24 -3.60 10.60
CA LEU A 349 10.12 -2.81 9.72
C LEU A 349 11.61 -2.94 10.10
N ARG A 350 11.94 -3.07 11.39
CA ARG A 350 13.32 -3.36 11.85
C ARG A 350 13.78 -4.75 11.44
N MET A 351 12.91 -5.75 11.52
CA MET A 351 13.21 -7.12 11.07
C MET A 351 13.58 -7.16 9.58
N LEU A 352 12.95 -6.30 8.77
CA LEU A 352 13.27 -6.12 7.35
C LEU A 352 14.48 -5.21 7.09
N GLY A 353 14.99 -4.52 8.12
CA GLY A 353 16.08 -3.55 8.01
C GLY A 353 15.72 -2.35 7.13
N VAL A 354 14.49 -1.84 7.28
CA VAL A 354 13.96 -0.70 6.50
C VAL A 354 13.31 0.40 7.35
N LEU A 355 13.18 0.23 8.66
CA LEU A 355 12.58 1.27 9.52
C LEU A 355 13.34 2.60 9.41
N GLY A 356 12.62 3.70 9.22
CA GLY A 356 13.19 5.04 9.21
C GLY A 356 13.54 5.54 7.81
N SER A 357 14.22 6.69 7.78
CA SER A 357 14.74 7.27 6.53
C SER A 357 15.98 6.50 6.10
N GLY A 358 16.10 6.21 4.81
CA GLY A 358 17.29 5.63 4.21
C GLY A 358 18.34 6.68 3.86
N ASP A 359 19.53 6.21 3.52
CA ASP A 359 20.62 7.02 2.96
C ASP A 359 21.00 6.46 1.57
N PRO A 360 20.82 7.21 0.47
CA PRO A 360 20.16 8.51 0.39
C PRO A 360 18.64 8.42 0.69
N PRO A 361 17.97 9.54 1.04
CA PRO A 361 16.54 9.55 1.31
C PRO A 361 15.70 8.90 0.20
N GLY A 362 14.77 8.03 0.61
CA GLY A 362 13.94 7.19 -0.26
C GLY A 362 14.48 5.78 -0.47
N SER A 363 15.73 5.48 -0.10
CA SER A 363 16.29 4.14 -0.28
C SER A 363 15.62 3.07 0.60
N SER A 364 15.18 3.41 1.82
CA SER A 364 14.47 2.47 2.70
C SER A 364 13.08 2.13 2.18
N ALA A 365 12.32 3.12 1.70
CA ALA A 365 11.00 2.87 1.11
C ALA A 365 11.09 2.07 -0.20
N LYS A 366 12.13 2.30 -1.03
CA LYS A 366 12.39 1.49 -2.23
C LYS A 366 12.80 0.07 -1.89
N LYS A 367 13.70 -0.11 -0.91
CA LYS A 367 14.06 -1.43 -0.36
C LYS A 367 12.83 -2.18 0.12
N PHE A 368 11.95 -1.51 0.87
CA PHE A 368 10.70 -2.12 1.34
C PHE A 368 9.77 -2.49 0.19
N ALA A 369 9.67 -1.64 -0.85
CA ALA A 369 8.87 -1.94 -2.04
C ALA A 369 9.38 -3.18 -2.80
N GLU A 370 10.70 -3.37 -2.90
CA GLU A 370 11.31 -4.58 -3.48
C GLU A 370 10.97 -5.82 -2.66
N ILE A 371 11.07 -5.74 -1.32
CA ILE A 371 10.71 -6.84 -0.41
C ILE A 371 9.23 -7.22 -0.56
N VAL A 372 8.32 -6.24 -0.65
CA VAL A 372 6.89 -6.48 -0.86
C VAL A 372 6.64 -7.16 -2.22
N ALA A 373 7.28 -6.70 -3.29
CA ALA A 373 7.15 -7.31 -4.61
C ALA A 373 7.64 -8.76 -4.64
N THR A 374 8.76 -9.07 -3.96
CA THR A 374 9.20 -10.47 -3.79
C THR A 374 8.21 -11.29 -2.98
N GLY A 375 7.62 -10.73 -1.91
CA GLY A 375 6.57 -11.41 -1.15
C GLY A 375 5.39 -11.77 -2.05
N VAL A 376 4.95 -10.84 -2.91
CA VAL A 376 3.88 -11.08 -3.88
C VAL A 376 4.28 -12.17 -4.88
N LEU A 377 5.50 -12.13 -5.43
CA LEU A 377 6.03 -13.19 -6.30
C LEU A 377 6.00 -14.57 -5.62
N ALA A 378 6.45 -14.65 -4.36
CA ALA A 378 6.42 -15.88 -3.58
C ALA A 378 4.98 -16.41 -3.42
N GLY A 379 4.06 -15.52 -3.07
CA GLY A 379 2.64 -15.83 -3.01
C GLY A 379 2.12 -16.38 -4.35
N GLU A 380 2.33 -15.65 -5.45
CA GLU A 380 1.83 -16.01 -6.78
C GLU A 380 2.37 -17.38 -7.23
N LEU A 381 3.67 -17.62 -7.07
CA LEU A 381 4.31 -18.90 -7.39
C LEU A 381 3.66 -20.07 -6.67
N SER A 382 3.45 -19.92 -5.36
CA SER A 382 2.84 -20.97 -4.55
C SER A 382 1.39 -21.21 -4.99
N LEU A 383 0.57 -20.17 -5.14
CA LEU A 383 -0.84 -20.34 -5.47
C LEU A 383 -1.03 -20.87 -6.90
N LEU A 384 -0.30 -20.34 -7.89
CA LEU A 384 -0.31 -20.86 -9.25
C LEU A 384 0.12 -22.33 -9.29
N GLY A 385 1.17 -22.70 -8.55
CA GLY A 385 1.61 -24.08 -8.43
C GLY A 385 0.56 -25.00 -7.82
N ALA A 386 -0.12 -24.56 -6.74
CA ALA A 386 -1.20 -25.32 -6.10
C ALA A 386 -2.41 -25.51 -7.02
N LEU A 387 -2.77 -24.50 -7.80
CA LEU A 387 -3.86 -24.57 -8.78
C LEU A 387 -3.50 -25.49 -9.94
N ALA A 388 -2.28 -25.38 -10.46
CA ALA A 388 -1.77 -26.26 -11.52
C ALA A 388 -1.74 -27.73 -11.06
N ALA A 389 -1.46 -27.99 -9.78
CA ALA A 389 -1.51 -29.32 -9.19
C ALA A 389 -2.90 -29.76 -8.69
N GLN A 390 -3.95 -28.94 -8.82
CA GLN A 390 -5.30 -29.22 -8.29
C GLN A 390 -5.37 -29.47 -6.76
N HIS A 391 -4.47 -28.85 -5.99
CA HIS A 391 -4.33 -29.08 -4.55
C HIS A 391 -5.03 -28.05 -3.66
N LEU A 392 -5.63 -26.99 -4.24
CA LEU A 392 -6.13 -25.84 -3.47
C LEU A 392 -7.19 -26.23 -2.41
N ALA A 393 -8.20 -27.02 -2.80
CA ALA A 393 -9.28 -27.41 -1.89
C ALA A 393 -8.78 -28.22 -0.67
N ARG A 394 -7.76 -29.07 -0.87
CA ARG A 394 -7.16 -29.89 0.20
C ARG A 394 -6.32 -29.04 1.17
N ALA A 395 -5.64 -28.01 0.68
CA ALA A 395 -4.87 -27.10 1.52
C ALA A 395 -5.76 -26.28 2.46
N HIS A 396 -6.84 -25.71 1.93
CA HIS A 396 -7.79 -24.93 2.74
C HIS A 396 -8.53 -25.78 3.77
N SER A 397 -8.89 -27.03 3.47
CA SER A 397 -9.59 -27.89 4.42
C SER A 397 -8.74 -28.34 5.62
N THR A 398 -7.41 -28.36 5.46
CA THR A 398 -6.48 -28.83 6.49
C THR A 398 -5.96 -27.70 7.39
N LEU A 399 -5.84 -26.48 6.85
CA LEU A 399 -5.18 -25.35 7.52
C LEU A 399 -6.08 -24.12 7.76
N GLY A 400 -7.26 -24.07 7.15
CA GLY A 400 -8.17 -22.91 7.18
C GLY A 400 -9.50 -23.19 7.86
N ARG A 401 -9.53 -24.07 8.86
CA ARG A 401 -10.72 -24.35 9.67
C ARG A 401 -10.59 -23.79 11.08
#